data_AF-A0A3M9ZRK3-F1
#
_entry.id   AF-A0A3M9ZRK3-F1
#
_cell.length_a   1.000
_cell.length_b   1.000
_cell.length_c   1.000
_cell.angle_alpha   90.00
_cell.angle_beta   90.00
_cell.angle_gamma   90.00
#
_symmetry.space_group_name_H-M   'P 1'
#
loop_
_entity.id
_entity.type
_entity.pdbx_description
1 polymer ?
#
loop_
_entity_poly.entity_id
_entity_poly.type
_entity_poly.pdbx_seq_one_letter_code
_entity_poly.pdbx_strand_id
1 'polypeptide(L)'
;MRHLVTIIIMGIVAAGLLTVSVSDQFADAGSRKKIHFTQTITSSQDPGRSGGQMALVFSPNEGTLYDGSITYAASEPVQLAVLHEIDRSDAGGQSVWTVDDKKFYAVSLFDAAKSGSLEFTGAALALRSDGGEFTTTVSVDAWTRGQPAEILVQRLASQKDEPASLLARANVPAIIPMHKGIYEGGKILYIITDSSNREYAQDLSWRQEWNVELAEVLADAPDDAVQKIFVFRNGIKGDGIYGFQDDLFSAKPGQDRYSALNSVIEVTWKTGQKEIVFESVADIIAAENGGRVKFKETEIIINTPQIVWPGGQMQVRPDMNITDDMPYDGGQVTEINSDEMTVTFVAHRGWGPDGQTIYYIATDATPPRTAETMGVAPSPASAGLVAHQAAVDLFQFKNGIRGPGPLGFQAGIAAAALGDENYSPMWRIHIVEWNDPESARLLETQADIDAFRAEDAVSVGIARPTNADHIVNCPFIDPFQ
;
A
#
# COMPACT_ATOMS: atom_id res chain seq x y z
N MET A 1 -31.76 -38.77 -57.27
CA MET A 1 -32.85 -39.71 -57.65
C MET A 1 -33.13 -40.59 -56.45
N ARG A 2 -34.23 -40.34 -55.74
CA ARG A 2 -35.46 -41.18 -55.67
C ARG A 2 -35.23 -42.46 -54.85
N HIS A 3 -35.98 -42.86 -53.83
CA HIS A 3 -37.21 -42.45 -53.13
C HIS A 3 -37.25 -43.33 -51.85
N LEU A 4 -37.51 -42.85 -50.63
CA LEU A 4 -38.81 -42.59 -50.01
C LEU A 4 -39.70 -43.84 -49.87
N VAL A 5 -39.84 -44.39 -48.65
CA VAL A 5 -41.13 -44.82 -48.06
C VAL A 5 -41.11 -44.60 -46.54
N THR A 6 -42.12 -43.86 -46.11
CA THR A 6 -42.51 -43.41 -44.76
C THR A 6 -43.64 -44.29 -44.22
N ILE A 7 -43.75 -44.41 -42.88
CA ILE A 7 -44.96 -44.52 -42.01
C ILE A 7 -44.37 -44.70 -40.59
N ILE A 8 -44.31 -43.74 -39.64
CA ILE A 8 -45.32 -42.91 -38.92
C ILE A 8 -46.47 -43.72 -38.30
N ILE A 9 -46.35 -44.04 -37.01
CA ILE A 9 -47.46 -43.89 -36.05
C ILE A 9 -46.92 -43.16 -34.81
N MET A 10 -47.49 -41.97 -34.58
CA MET A 10 -47.38 -41.17 -33.37
C MET A 10 -48.01 -41.89 -32.17
N GLY A 11 -47.32 -41.85 -31.04
CA GLY A 11 -47.89 -42.04 -29.71
C GLY A 11 -47.19 -41.07 -28.76
N ILE A 12 -47.84 -39.94 -28.50
CA ILE A 12 -47.42 -38.91 -27.55
C ILE A 12 -47.32 -39.55 -26.15
N VAL A 13 -46.11 -39.52 -25.55
CA VAL A 13 -45.93 -39.63 -24.10
C VAL A 13 -45.06 -38.46 -23.68
N ALA A 14 -45.73 -37.41 -23.21
CA ALA A 14 -45.13 -36.32 -22.48
C ALA A 14 -45.20 -36.62 -20.97
N ALA A 15 -44.17 -36.12 -20.28
CA ALA A 15 -44.05 -35.95 -18.83
C ALA A 15 -43.70 -37.20 -17.98
N GLY A 16 -42.52 -37.15 -17.37
CA GLY A 16 -42.23 -37.94 -16.16
C GLY A 16 -40.82 -38.50 -15.98
N LEU A 17 -39.75 -37.90 -16.52
CA LEU A 17 -38.39 -38.23 -16.08
C LEU A 17 -37.92 -37.18 -15.08
N LEU A 18 -38.09 -37.53 -13.80
CA LEU A 18 -37.41 -36.92 -12.67
C LEU A 18 -35.90 -36.96 -12.95
N THR A 19 -35.32 -35.81 -13.29
CA THR A 19 -33.89 -35.60 -13.12
C THR A 19 -33.63 -35.63 -11.62
N VAL A 20 -33.09 -36.75 -11.14
CA VAL A 20 -32.43 -36.78 -9.84
C VAL A 20 -31.21 -35.88 -9.99
N SER A 21 -31.31 -34.64 -9.54
CA SER A 21 -30.17 -33.79 -9.29
C SER A 21 -29.32 -34.50 -8.25
N VAL A 22 -28.28 -35.19 -8.71
CA VAL A 22 -27.16 -35.58 -7.86
C VAL A 22 -26.51 -34.24 -7.48
N SER A 23 -26.95 -33.68 -6.36
CA SER A 23 -26.19 -32.64 -5.70
C SER A 23 -24.90 -33.31 -5.25
N ASP A 24 -23.83 -33.10 -6.01
CA ASP A 24 -22.47 -33.29 -5.53
C ASP A 24 -22.27 -32.35 -4.33
N GLN A 25 -22.74 -32.78 -3.15
CA GLN A 25 -22.32 -32.22 -1.88
C GLN A 25 -20.91 -32.73 -1.60
N PHE A 26 -19.94 -32.22 -2.35
CA PHE A 26 -18.61 -32.09 -1.78
C PHE A 26 -18.74 -31.10 -0.63
N ALA A 27 -18.78 -31.61 0.60
CA ALA A 27 -18.60 -30.78 1.78
C ALA A 27 -17.20 -30.17 1.66
N ASP A 28 -17.16 -28.88 1.32
CA ASP A 28 -15.92 -28.11 1.34
C ASP A 28 -15.33 -28.18 2.74
N ALA A 29 -14.25 -28.95 2.88
CA ALA A 29 -13.48 -29.03 4.10
C ALA A 29 -12.49 -27.88 4.06
N GLY A 30 -12.99 -26.65 4.30
CA GLY A 30 -12.17 -25.46 4.42
C GLY A 30 -10.89 -25.72 5.24
N SER A 31 -9.81 -25.00 4.95
CA SER A 31 -8.46 -25.31 5.44
C SER A 31 -8.44 -25.60 6.94
N ARG A 32 -7.95 -26.79 7.34
CA ARG A 32 -7.74 -27.13 8.75
C ARG A 32 -6.39 -26.60 9.20
N LYS A 33 -6.37 -25.74 10.22
CA LYS A 33 -5.12 -25.30 10.89
C LYS A 33 -5.10 -25.82 12.32
N LYS A 34 -3.93 -26.31 12.76
CA LYS A 34 -3.70 -26.67 14.16
C LYS A 34 -3.34 -25.41 14.96
N ILE A 35 -3.91 -25.26 16.15
CA ILE A 35 -3.67 -24.17 17.09
C ILE A 35 -3.17 -24.79 18.39
N HIS A 36 -1.98 -24.38 18.82
CA HIS A 36 -1.43 -24.81 20.10
C HIS A 36 -0.67 -23.65 20.75
N PHE A 37 -1.09 -23.24 21.94
CA PHE A 37 -0.42 -22.17 22.69
C PHE A 37 -0.66 -22.25 24.19
N THR A 38 0.17 -21.54 24.94
CA THR A 38 -0.03 -21.26 26.37
C THR A 38 0.16 -19.77 26.58
N GLN A 39 -0.79 -19.11 27.26
CA GLN A 39 -0.76 -17.67 27.45
C GLN A 39 -1.52 -17.23 28.70
N THR A 40 -1.04 -16.18 29.36
CA THR A 40 -1.79 -15.45 30.39
C THR A 40 -2.60 -14.30 29.76
N ILE A 41 -3.89 -14.24 30.08
CA ILE A 41 -4.86 -13.26 29.60
C ILE A 41 -5.47 -12.54 30.81
N THR A 42 -5.53 -11.21 30.77
CA THR A 42 -6.29 -10.40 31.72
C THR A 42 -7.69 -10.17 31.17
N SER A 43 -8.71 -10.35 31.99
CA SER A 43 -10.10 -10.11 31.57
C SER A 43 -10.38 -8.63 31.30
N SER A 44 -11.31 -8.35 30.41
CA SER A 44 -11.86 -7.02 30.16
C SER A 44 -13.37 -7.00 30.36
N GLN A 45 -14.00 -5.82 30.25
CA GLN A 45 -15.46 -5.72 30.25
C GLN A 45 -16.06 -6.67 29.19
N ASP A 46 -17.01 -7.51 29.61
CA ASP A 46 -17.74 -8.44 28.73
C ASP A 46 -18.55 -7.63 27.71
N PRO A 47 -18.23 -7.69 26.41
CA PRO A 47 -18.88 -6.83 25.42
C PRO A 47 -20.31 -7.29 25.12
N GLY A 48 -20.70 -8.50 25.52
CA GLY A 48 -22.08 -8.99 25.36
C GLY A 48 -22.95 -8.88 26.61
N ARG A 49 -22.42 -8.39 27.74
CA ARG A 49 -23.19 -8.17 28.98
C ARG A 49 -22.68 -6.97 29.77
N SER A 50 -23.60 -6.14 30.26
CA SER A 50 -23.25 -5.05 31.17
C SER A 50 -22.80 -5.58 32.54
N GLY A 51 -21.63 -5.12 33.01
CA GLY A 51 -21.12 -5.38 34.37
C GLY A 51 -20.31 -6.67 34.58
N GLY A 52 -20.22 -7.56 33.58
CA GLY A 52 -19.38 -8.77 33.65
C GLY A 52 -17.96 -8.55 33.13
N GLN A 53 -17.03 -9.42 33.51
CA GLN A 53 -15.67 -9.48 32.97
C GLN A 53 -15.47 -10.75 32.13
N MET A 54 -14.70 -10.66 31.06
CA MET A 54 -14.45 -11.73 30.10
C MET A 54 -13.02 -11.70 29.57
N ALA A 55 -12.38 -12.86 29.50
CA ALA A 55 -11.12 -13.10 28.80
C ALA A 55 -11.41 -13.99 27.58
N LEU A 56 -11.26 -13.45 26.37
CA LEU A 56 -11.55 -14.15 25.12
C LEU A 56 -10.32 -14.94 24.67
N VAL A 57 -10.47 -16.26 24.57
CA VAL A 57 -9.42 -17.18 24.13
C VAL A 57 -9.50 -17.40 22.62
N PHE A 58 -10.71 -17.57 22.09
CA PHE A 58 -10.99 -17.57 20.67
C PHE A 58 -12.13 -16.60 20.36
N SER A 59 -11.86 -15.67 19.45
CA SER A 59 -12.85 -14.71 18.97
C SER A 59 -13.84 -15.33 18.00
N PRO A 60 -15.12 -14.93 18.07
CA PRO A 60 -16.12 -15.40 17.12
C PRO A 60 -15.85 -14.81 15.73
N ASN A 61 -15.84 -15.67 14.71
CA ASN A 61 -15.69 -15.29 13.31
C ASN A 61 -16.70 -16.06 12.45
N GLU A 62 -17.19 -15.44 11.39
CA GLU A 62 -18.24 -16.02 10.53
C GLU A 62 -17.79 -17.33 9.90
N GLY A 63 -18.57 -18.40 10.11
CA GLY A 63 -18.27 -19.71 9.55
C GLY A 63 -16.99 -20.37 10.10
N THR A 64 -16.46 -19.86 11.22
CA THR A 64 -15.29 -20.46 11.90
C THR A 64 -15.74 -21.39 13.01
N LEU A 65 -15.19 -22.61 13.01
CA LEU A 65 -15.42 -23.58 14.08
C LEU A 65 -14.08 -24.02 14.68
N TYR A 66 -13.98 -23.93 16.00
CA TYR A 66 -12.87 -24.45 16.79
C TYR A 66 -13.28 -25.75 17.48
N ASP A 67 -12.37 -26.72 17.50
CA ASP A 67 -12.57 -28.04 18.11
C ASP A 67 -11.27 -28.50 18.79
N GLY A 68 -11.32 -28.75 20.10
CA GLY A 68 -10.16 -29.21 20.85
C GLY A 68 -10.29 -29.06 22.36
N SER A 69 -9.15 -28.92 23.04
CA SER A 69 -9.08 -28.89 24.50
C SER A 69 -8.46 -27.59 25.02
N ILE A 70 -8.94 -27.17 26.18
CA ILE A 70 -8.38 -26.06 26.96
C ILE A 70 -8.12 -26.51 28.40
N THR A 71 -6.98 -26.12 28.95
CA THR A 71 -6.66 -26.15 30.38
C THR A 71 -6.44 -24.72 30.86
N TYR A 72 -6.94 -24.36 32.04
CA TYR A 72 -6.76 -23.01 32.57
C TYR A 72 -6.46 -22.97 34.07
N ALA A 73 -5.83 -21.89 34.51
CA ALA A 73 -5.63 -21.52 35.92
C ALA A 73 -5.79 -20.00 36.07
N ALA A 74 -6.76 -19.57 36.89
CA ALA A 74 -7.20 -18.19 37.06
C ALA A 74 -6.96 -17.67 38.48
N SER A 75 -6.79 -16.35 38.61
CA SER A 75 -6.62 -15.67 39.89
C SER A 75 -7.87 -15.74 40.76
N GLU A 76 -9.06 -15.73 40.14
CA GLU A 76 -10.37 -15.85 40.80
C GLU A 76 -11.23 -16.95 40.15
N PRO A 77 -12.32 -17.41 40.80
CA PRO A 77 -13.20 -18.40 40.18
C PRO A 77 -13.83 -17.82 38.92
N VAL A 78 -13.68 -18.53 37.80
CA VAL A 78 -14.18 -18.12 36.48
C VAL A 78 -15.03 -19.22 35.88
N GLN A 79 -16.06 -18.83 35.12
CA GLN A 79 -16.86 -19.74 34.32
C GLN A 79 -16.28 -19.82 32.91
N LEU A 80 -16.11 -21.03 32.40
CA LEU A 80 -15.80 -21.21 30.99
C LEU A 80 -17.08 -21.01 30.17
N ALA A 81 -16.98 -20.29 29.06
CA ALA A 81 -18.06 -20.03 28.12
C ALA A 81 -17.66 -20.48 26.71
N VAL A 82 -18.44 -21.39 26.12
CA VAL A 82 -18.32 -21.77 24.71
C VAL A 82 -19.47 -21.12 23.95
N LEU A 83 -19.13 -20.38 22.89
CA LEU A 83 -20.11 -19.66 22.08
C LEU A 83 -20.38 -20.44 20.79
N HIS A 84 -21.66 -20.63 20.47
CA HIS A 84 -22.11 -21.32 19.25
C HIS A 84 -22.89 -20.35 18.38
N GLU A 85 -22.47 -20.17 17.12
CA GLU A 85 -23.18 -19.32 16.16
C GLU A 85 -24.60 -19.85 15.94
N ILE A 86 -25.60 -18.99 16.06
CA ILE A 86 -27.03 -19.32 15.86
C ILE A 86 -27.71 -18.23 15.05
N ASP A 87 -28.78 -18.62 14.35
CA ASP A 87 -29.69 -17.65 13.73
C ASP A 87 -30.58 -16.99 14.79
N ARG A 88 -31.01 -15.75 14.54
CA ARG A 88 -31.89 -15.00 15.45
C ARG A 88 -33.21 -15.74 15.72
N SER A 89 -33.71 -16.52 14.76
CA SER A 89 -34.91 -17.35 14.93
C SER A 89 -34.75 -18.43 16.00
N ASP A 90 -33.50 -18.84 16.27
CA ASP A 90 -33.16 -19.96 17.15
C ASP A 90 -32.74 -19.47 18.56
N ALA A 91 -32.84 -18.17 18.81
CA ALA A 91 -32.56 -17.55 20.12
C ALA A 91 -33.63 -17.84 21.17
N GLY A 92 -34.79 -18.40 20.78
CA GLY A 92 -35.93 -18.64 21.67
C GLY A 92 -35.68 -19.73 22.72
N GLY A 93 -35.31 -19.34 23.94
CA GLY A 93 -35.27 -20.22 25.12
C GLY A 93 -33.88 -20.57 25.67
N GLN A 94 -32.80 -20.04 25.08
CA GLN A 94 -31.41 -20.23 25.52
C GLN A 94 -30.72 -18.90 25.85
N SER A 95 -29.65 -18.92 26.65
CA SER A 95 -28.83 -17.73 26.90
C SER A 95 -28.06 -17.37 25.64
N VAL A 96 -28.19 -16.11 25.21
CA VAL A 96 -27.55 -15.59 24.00
C VAL A 96 -26.57 -14.49 24.34
N TRP A 97 -25.46 -14.43 23.61
CA TRP A 97 -24.45 -13.38 23.66
C TRP A 97 -24.37 -12.68 22.30
N THR A 98 -24.33 -11.35 22.31
CA THR A 98 -24.28 -10.50 21.11
C THR A 98 -23.56 -9.19 21.44
N VAL A 99 -22.80 -8.63 20.48
CA VAL A 99 -22.07 -7.36 20.65
C VAL A 99 -22.70 -6.23 19.84
N ASP A 100 -23.38 -6.54 18.74
CA ASP A 100 -23.83 -5.55 17.73
C ASP A 100 -25.31 -5.69 17.33
N ASP A 101 -26.10 -6.49 18.06
CA ASP A 101 -27.50 -6.84 17.76
C ASP A 101 -27.74 -7.47 16.38
N LYS A 102 -26.66 -7.82 15.65
CA LYS A 102 -26.72 -8.43 14.31
C LYS A 102 -26.33 -9.91 14.34
N LYS A 103 -25.35 -10.28 15.17
CA LYS A 103 -24.92 -11.69 15.34
C LYS A 103 -25.29 -12.23 16.72
N PHE A 104 -25.80 -13.45 16.75
CA PHE A 104 -26.28 -14.11 17.97
C PHE A 104 -25.51 -15.40 18.21
N TYR A 105 -25.08 -15.60 19.46
CA TYR A 105 -24.39 -16.81 19.86
C TYR A 105 -25.08 -17.47 21.05
N ALA A 106 -25.44 -18.75 20.94
CA ALA A 106 -25.84 -19.52 22.11
C ALA A 106 -24.63 -19.72 23.04
N VAL A 107 -24.85 -19.59 24.35
CA VAL A 107 -23.78 -19.71 25.34
C VAL A 107 -23.92 -20.98 26.16
N SER A 108 -22.91 -21.84 26.08
CA SER A 108 -22.71 -22.95 27.02
C SER A 108 -21.82 -22.48 28.16
N LEU A 109 -22.36 -22.40 29.37
CA LEU A 109 -21.64 -21.99 30.58
C LEU A 109 -21.32 -23.18 31.47
N PHE A 110 -20.09 -23.20 32.01
CA PHE A 110 -19.62 -24.20 32.94
C PHE A 110 -19.46 -23.63 34.35
N ASP A 111 -19.39 -24.51 35.36
CA ASP A 111 -19.26 -24.12 36.76
C ASP A 111 -18.01 -23.29 37.02
N ALA A 112 -18.12 -22.31 37.93
CA ALA A 112 -17.02 -21.42 38.27
C ALA A 112 -15.93 -22.16 39.05
N ALA A 113 -14.70 -22.12 38.56
CA ALA A 113 -13.53 -22.70 39.24
C ALA A 113 -12.28 -21.83 39.04
N LYS A 114 -11.29 -21.96 39.92
CA LYS A 114 -9.98 -21.30 39.76
C LYS A 114 -9.06 -22.03 38.77
N SER A 115 -9.37 -23.26 38.40
CA SER A 115 -8.63 -24.02 37.40
C SER A 115 -9.48 -25.16 36.87
N GLY A 116 -9.25 -25.57 35.64
CA GLY A 116 -9.99 -26.68 35.04
C GLY A 116 -9.45 -27.10 33.69
N SER A 117 -10.09 -28.12 33.11
CA SER A 117 -9.86 -28.52 31.73
C SER A 117 -11.17 -28.93 31.07
N LEU A 118 -11.32 -28.64 29.79
CA LEU A 118 -12.54 -28.88 29.04
C LEU A 118 -12.21 -29.21 27.57
N GLU A 119 -12.87 -30.22 27.04
CA GLU A 119 -13.01 -30.44 25.59
C GLU A 119 -14.19 -29.61 25.07
N PHE A 120 -13.99 -28.85 24.00
CA PHE A 120 -14.98 -27.93 23.47
C PHE A 120 -15.05 -27.99 21.94
N THR A 121 -16.24 -27.69 21.43
CA THR A 121 -16.47 -27.39 20.01
C THR A 121 -17.35 -26.15 19.94
N GLY A 122 -16.89 -25.07 19.28
CA GLY A 122 -17.63 -23.82 19.24
C GLY A 122 -17.06 -22.79 18.27
N ALA A 123 -17.82 -21.74 18.02
CA ALA A 123 -17.41 -20.59 17.21
C ALA A 123 -16.51 -19.62 17.99
N ALA A 124 -16.57 -19.66 19.33
CA ALA A 124 -15.70 -18.89 20.21
C ALA A 124 -15.52 -19.58 21.57
N LEU A 125 -14.48 -19.17 22.31
CA LEU A 125 -14.14 -19.69 23.63
C LEU A 125 -13.69 -18.55 24.53
N ALA A 126 -14.26 -18.45 25.73
CA ALA A 126 -13.93 -17.42 26.70
C ALA A 126 -13.96 -17.95 28.13
N LEU A 127 -13.34 -17.21 29.04
CA LEU A 127 -13.56 -17.33 30.48
C LEU A 127 -14.23 -16.05 30.97
N ARG A 128 -15.18 -16.13 31.90
CA ARG A 128 -15.92 -14.98 32.42
C ARG A 128 -16.04 -15.00 33.94
N SER A 129 -16.19 -13.83 34.53
CA SER A 129 -16.48 -13.65 35.95
C SER A 129 -17.43 -12.48 36.17
N ASP A 130 -18.32 -12.61 37.14
CA ASP A 130 -19.15 -11.51 37.63
C ASP A 130 -18.53 -10.86 38.89
N GLY A 131 -17.36 -11.35 39.35
CA GLY A 131 -16.68 -10.94 40.59
C GLY A 131 -15.63 -9.84 40.45
N GLY A 132 -15.48 -9.25 39.25
CA GLY A 132 -14.44 -8.25 38.94
C GLY A 132 -13.34 -8.77 38.02
N GLU A 133 -12.33 -7.93 37.78
CA GLU A 133 -11.21 -8.25 36.87
C GLU A 133 -10.42 -9.46 37.40
N PHE A 134 -10.01 -10.34 36.49
CA PHE A 134 -9.20 -11.53 36.79
C PHE A 134 -8.12 -11.74 35.74
N THR A 135 -7.10 -12.52 36.11
CA THR A 135 -6.10 -13.02 35.16
C THR A 135 -6.23 -14.53 35.06
N THR A 136 -6.00 -15.09 33.86
CA THR A 136 -6.05 -16.54 33.64
C THR A 136 -4.94 -16.98 32.70
N THR A 137 -4.24 -18.04 33.06
CA THR A 137 -3.30 -18.72 32.16
C THR A 137 -4.02 -19.87 31.51
N VAL A 138 -4.09 -19.87 30.19
CA VAL A 138 -4.74 -20.90 29.38
C VAL A 138 -3.71 -21.66 28.55
N SER A 139 -3.91 -22.96 28.39
CA SER A 139 -3.18 -23.82 27.45
C SER A 139 -4.21 -24.46 26.54
N VAL A 140 -4.03 -24.35 25.22
CA VAL A 140 -5.00 -24.83 24.24
C VAL A 140 -4.32 -25.75 23.23
N ASP A 141 -4.95 -26.87 22.89
CA ASP A 141 -4.62 -27.69 21.73
C ASP A 141 -5.92 -27.93 20.93
N ALA A 142 -6.07 -27.25 19.79
CA ALA A 142 -7.30 -27.23 19.02
C ALA A 142 -7.05 -27.18 17.51
N TRP A 143 -8.11 -27.43 16.75
CA TRP A 143 -8.17 -27.31 15.30
C TRP A 143 -9.20 -26.27 14.92
N THR A 144 -8.94 -25.50 13.86
CA THR A 144 -9.93 -24.60 13.26
C THR A 144 -10.35 -25.09 11.88
N ARG A 145 -11.63 -24.88 11.53
CA ARG A 145 -12.22 -25.12 10.21
C ARG A 145 -12.97 -23.86 9.76
N GLY A 146 -12.65 -23.34 8.57
CA GLY A 146 -13.24 -22.10 8.02
C GLY A 146 -12.20 -21.19 7.36
N GLN A 147 -12.61 -19.98 6.94
CA GLN A 147 -11.67 -18.90 6.57
C GLN A 147 -10.83 -18.56 7.82
N PRO A 148 -9.51 -18.77 7.81
CA PRO A 148 -8.72 -18.60 9.01
C PRO A 148 -8.60 -17.11 9.33
N ALA A 149 -9.27 -16.68 10.40
CA ALA A 149 -8.95 -15.41 11.03
C ALA A 149 -7.49 -15.43 11.51
N GLU A 150 -6.83 -14.28 11.41
CA GLU A 150 -5.69 -13.97 12.25
C GLU A 150 -6.03 -14.39 13.68
N ILE A 151 -5.12 -15.13 14.31
CA ILE A 151 -5.22 -15.46 15.72
C ILE A 151 -5.08 -14.12 16.46
N LEU A 152 -6.19 -13.43 16.68
CA LEU A 152 -6.24 -12.25 17.52
C LEU A 152 -6.26 -12.75 18.96
N VAL A 153 -5.09 -13.23 19.39
CA VAL A 153 -4.76 -13.31 20.80
C VAL A 153 -5.02 -11.93 21.38
N GLN A 154 -5.94 -11.86 22.33
CA GLN A 154 -6.23 -10.65 23.09
C GLN A 154 -4.99 -10.29 23.94
N ARG A 155 -4.01 -9.60 23.34
CA ARG A 155 -3.05 -8.78 24.08
C ARG A 155 -3.80 -7.54 24.55
N LEU A 156 -4.65 -7.72 25.57
CA LEU A 156 -4.90 -6.65 26.51
C LEU A 156 -3.82 -6.78 27.58
N ALA A 157 -2.58 -6.46 27.18
CA ALA A 157 -1.72 -5.76 28.11
C ALA A 157 -2.54 -4.54 28.53
N SER A 158 -2.65 -4.32 29.84
CA SER A 158 -2.96 -3.00 30.41
C SER A 158 -2.49 -1.91 29.44
N GLN A 159 -3.38 -1.01 29.02
CA GLN A 159 -3.02 0.22 28.32
C GLN A 159 -1.99 1.00 29.16
N LYS A 160 -0.73 0.57 29.09
CA LYS A 160 0.34 1.48 28.84
C LYS A 160 0.10 1.85 27.40
N ASP A 161 -0.29 3.09 27.13
CA ASP A 161 -0.38 3.60 25.77
C ASP A 161 0.86 3.09 25.02
N GLU A 162 0.68 2.31 23.94
CA GLU A 162 1.81 2.04 23.05
C GLU A 162 2.41 3.41 22.73
N PRO A 163 3.73 3.61 22.91
CA PRO A 163 4.31 4.92 22.69
C PRO A 163 3.95 5.34 21.26
N ALA A 164 3.15 6.39 21.15
CA ALA A 164 2.64 6.91 19.90
C ALA A 164 3.26 8.28 19.65
N SER A 165 3.88 8.45 18.48
CA SER A 165 4.34 9.73 18.00
C SER A 165 3.22 10.38 17.21
N LEU A 166 2.65 11.45 17.76
CA LEU A 166 1.70 12.31 17.07
C LEU A 166 2.47 13.46 16.43
N LEU A 167 2.72 13.35 15.12
CA LEU A 167 3.24 14.46 14.34
C LEU A 167 2.06 15.31 13.89
N ALA A 168 2.01 16.57 14.35
CA ALA A 168 1.09 17.54 13.77
C ALA A 168 1.44 17.76 12.29
N ARG A 169 0.42 17.90 11.45
CA ARG A 169 0.58 18.02 9.99
C ARG A 169 1.42 16.89 9.42
N ALA A 170 1.15 15.67 9.89
CA ALA A 170 1.80 14.48 9.37
C ALA A 170 1.47 14.29 7.88
N ASN A 171 0.27 14.71 7.47
CA ASN A 171 -0.17 14.71 6.09
C ASN A 171 -0.78 16.07 5.74
N VAL A 172 -0.42 16.63 4.59
CA VAL A 172 -0.97 17.89 4.08
C VAL A 172 -1.23 17.80 2.58
N PRO A 173 -2.21 18.56 2.03
CA PRO A 173 -2.41 18.61 0.58
C PRO A 173 -1.24 19.33 -0.10
N ALA A 174 -0.84 18.83 -1.26
CA ALA A 174 0.06 19.52 -2.19
C ALA A 174 -0.58 19.55 -3.58
N ILE A 175 -0.85 20.75 -4.10
CA ILE A 175 -1.49 20.96 -5.40
C ILE A 175 -0.39 21.24 -6.42
N ILE A 176 -0.13 20.28 -7.31
CA ILE A 176 1.01 20.32 -8.23
C ILE A 176 0.50 20.54 -9.66
N PRO A 177 1.11 21.46 -10.45
CA PRO A 177 0.74 21.64 -11.84
C PRO A 177 1.10 20.42 -12.70
N MET A 178 0.18 20.04 -13.58
CA MET A 178 0.35 18.99 -14.57
C MET A 178 0.65 19.59 -15.95
N HIS A 179 1.35 18.79 -16.75
CA HIS A 179 1.73 19.07 -18.14
C HIS A 179 1.12 18.03 -19.07
N LYS A 180 1.05 18.35 -20.37
CA LYS A 180 0.51 17.43 -21.40
C LYS A 180 1.64 16.75 -22.15
N GLY A 181 1.51 15.45 -22.32
CA GLY A 181 2.40 14.65 -23.14
C GLY A 181 1.64 13.67 -24.02
N ILE A 182 2.39 12.99 -24.88
CA ILE A 182 1.87 11.99 -25.82
C ILE A 182 2.66 10.69 -25.69
N TYR A 183 1.96 9.57 -25.74
CA TYR A 183 2.53 8.24 -25.97
C TYR A 183 1.65 7.48 -26.97
N GLU A 184 2.20 7.15 -28.15
CA GLU A 184 1.53 6.39 -29.21
C GLU A 184 0.12 6.94 -29.55
N GLY A 185 0.02 8.25 -29.73
CA GLY A 185 -1.22 8.99 -30.01
C GLY A 185 -2.15 9.15 -28.80
N GLY A 186 -1.84 8.52 -27.67
CA GLY A 186 -2.58 8.63 -26.43
C GLY A 186 -2.07 9.75 -25.53
N LYS A 187 -2.99 10.41 -24.83
CA LYS A 187 -2.70 11.51 -23.90
C LYS A 187 -1.99 11.01 -22.63
N ILE A 188 -0.96 11.73 -22.22
CA ILE A 188 -0.33 11.67 -20.90
C ILE A 188 -0.58 13.00 -20.17
N LEU A 189 -0.88 12.94 -18.88
CA LEU A 189 -0.73 14.06 -17.95
C LEU A 189 0.39 13.69 -16.96
N TYR A 190 1.36 14.56 -16.77
CA TYR A 190 2.54 14.31 -15.91
C TYR A 190 2.91 15.54 -15.10
N ILE A 191 3.67 15.35 -14.02
CA ILE A 191 4.25 16.45 -13.22
C ILE A 191 5.77 16.50 -13.44
N ILE A 192 6.41 17.62 -13.12
CA ILE A 192 7.88 17.75 -13.12
C ILE A 192 8.33 18.14 -11.72
N THR A 193 9.15 17.29 -11.11
CA THR A 193 9.49 17.39 -9.68
C THR A 193 10.96 17.62 -9.43
N ASP A 194 11.85 16.98 -10.19
CA ASP A 194 13.30 17.11 -10.02
C ASP A 194 14.01 17.20 -11.38
N SER A 195 15.21 17.77 -11.37
CA SER A 195 16.13 17.81 -12.51
C SER A 195 17.56 17.60 -12.06
N SER A 196 18.34 16.87 -12.85
CA SER A 196 19.79 16.68 -12.62
C SER A 196 20.63 17.93 -12.90
N ASN A 197 20.04 18.93 -13.56
CA ASN A 197 20.72 20.15 -13.96
C ASN A 197 20.10 21.38 -13.29
N ARG A 198 20.94 22.19 -12.64
CA ARG A 198 20.55 23.38 -11.87
C ARG A 198 19.87 24.46 -12.70
N GLU A 199 20.45 24.82 -13.84
CA GLU A 199 19.89 25.86 -14.71
C GLU A 199 18.55 25.41 -15.30
N TYR A 200 18.45 24.13 -15.66
CA TYR A 200 17.23 23.52 -16.17
C TYR A 200 16.14 23.44 -15.10
N ALA A 201 16.48 23.06 -13.87
CA ALA A 201 15.57 23.04 -12.72
C ALA A 201 14.97 24.45 -12.47
N GLN A 202 15.82 25.49 -12.49
CA GLN A 202 15.40 26.88 -12.31
C GLN A 202 14.50 27.38 -13.44
N ASP A 203 14.84 27.09 -14.71
CA ASP A 203 14.03 27.47 -15.86
C ASP A 203 12.65 26.78 -15.82
N LEU A 204 12.60 25.49 -15.49
CA LEU A 204 11.34 24.78 -15.34
C LEU A 204 10.51 25.33 -14.18
N SER A 205 11.14 25.58 -13.02
CA SER A 205 10.46 26.13 -11.84
C SER A 205 9.76 27.44 -12.17
N TRP A 206 10.45 28.33 -12.90
CA TRP A 206 9.89 29.60 -13.36
C TRP A 206 8.71 29.41 -14.33
N ARG A 207 8.79 28.42 -15.23
CA ARG A 207 7.75 28.17 -16.25
C ARG A 207 6.48 27.57 -15.67
N GLN A 208 6.61 26.64 -14.74
CA GLN A 208 5.46 25.93 -14.17
C GLN A 208 4.91 26.59 -12.89
N GLU A 209 5.54 27.68 -12.42
CA GLU A 209 5.18 28.39 -11.18
C GLU A 209 5.14 27.44 -9.97
N TRP A 210 6.01 26.43 -9.97
CA TRP A 210 6.16 25.40 -8.94
C TRP A 210 7.60 24.89 -8.94
N ASN A 211 8.22 24.75 -7.77
CA ASN A 211 9.62 24.36 -7.69
C ASN A 211 9.89 22.98 -8.31
N VAL A 212 10.94 22.93 -9.14
CA VAL A 212 11.62 21.71 -9.57
C VAL A 212 12.91 21.62 -8.78
N GLU A 213 13.04 20.58 -7.98
CA GLU A 213 14.19 20.39 -7.10
C GLU A 213 15.42 19.92 -7.87
N LEU A 214 16.60 20.26 -7.36
CA LEU A 214 17.86 19.86 -7.98
C LEU A 214 18.35 18.54 -7.40
N ALA A 215 18.46 17.51 -8.23
CA ALA A 215 18.98 16.19 -7.87
C ALA A 215 20.15 15.80 -8.81
N GLU A 216 21.34 16.35 -8.55
CA GLU A 216 22.52 16.23 -9.45
C GLU A 216 22.90 14.77 -9.74
N VAL A 217 22.77 13.87 -8.75
CA VAL A 217 23.07 12.43 -8.89
C VAL A 217 22.21 11.70 -9.92
N LEU A 218 21.07 12.27 -10.32
CA LEU A 218 20.26 11.69 -11.39
C LEU A 218 20.97 11.70 -12.73
N ALA A 219 21.93 12.61 -12.98
CA ALA A 219 22.70 12.65 -14.22
C ALA A 219 23.47 11.36 -14.49
N ASP A 220 23.82 10.63 -13.42
CA ASP A 220 24.56 9.37 -13.51
C ASP A 220 23.64 8.14 -13.54
N ALA A 221 22.30 8.29 -13.52
CA ALA A 221 21.39 7.15 -13.49
C ALA A 221 21.63 6.20 -14.69
N PRO A 222 21.61 4.88 -14.48
CA PRO A 222 21.91 3.92 -15.53
C PRO A 222 20.84 3.94 -16.63
N ASP A 223 21.27 3.71 -17.87
CA ASP A 223 20.41 3.77 -19.07
C ASP A 223 19.15 2.89 -18.99
N ASP A 224 19.20 1.77 -18.26
CA ASP A 224 18.08 0.84 -18.10
C ASP A 224 17.04 1.29 -17.06
N ALA A 225 17.37 2.29 -16.24
CA ALA A 225 16.46 2.93 -15.28
C ALA A 225 15.89 4.27 -15.79
N VAL A 226 16.28 4.70 -17.00
CA VAL A 226 15.91 5.99 -17.57
C VAL A 226 15.22 5.77 -18.90
N GLN A 227 14.07 6.40 -19.11
CA GLN A 227 13.41 6.43 -20.41
C GLN A 227 13.67 7.78 -21.12
N LYS A 228 13.18 7.96 -22.34
CA LYS A 228 13.37 9.18 -23.12
C LYS A 228 12.11 10.04 -23.15
N ILE A 229 12.29 11.35 -22.98
CA ILE A 229 11.32 12.39 -23.30
C ILE A 229 11.84 13.26 -24.44
N PHE A 230 11.02 13.49 -25.46
CA PHE A 230 11.34 14.35 -26.59
C PHE A 230 10.63 15.69 -26.42
N VAL A 231 11.42 16.76 -26.26
CA VAL A 231 10.92 18.12 -26.00
C VAL A 231 11.23 19.03 -27.18
N PHE A 232 10.25 19.84 -27.61
CA PHE A 232 10.34 20.56 -28.87
C PHE A 232 10.84 21.99 -28.70
N ARG A 233 11.93 22.38 -29.36
CA ARG A 233 12.51 23.73 -29.29
C ARG A 233 11.93 24.72 -30.28
N ASN A 234 11.22 24.21 -31.29
CA ASN A 234 10.50 24.98 -32.29
C ASN A 234 9.38 24.13 -32.91
N GLY A 235 8.61 24.74 -33.81
CA GLY A 235 7.57 24.07 -34.58
C GLY A 235 6.17 24.58 -34.24
N ILE A 236 5.22 23.66 -34.23
CA ILE A 236 3.83 23.92 -33.87
C ILE A 236 3.76 24.35 -32.41
N LYS A 237 3.14 25.50 -32.13
CA LYS A 237 2.88 25.97 -30.76
C LYS A 237 1.95 25.01 -30.02
N GLY A 238 2.25 24.76 -28.75
CA GLY A 238 1.48 23.86 -27.89
C GLY A 238 1.90 24.02 -26.43
N ASP A 239 1.60 22.99 -25.62
CA ASP A 239 1.76 23.02 -24.17
C ASP A 239 2.99 22.23 -23.67
N GLY A 240 3.88 21.79 -24.56
CA GLY A 240 5.15 21.14 -24.16
C GLY A 240 6.09 22.11 -23.43
N ILE A 241 7.13 21.57 -22.76
CA ILE A 241 8.04 22.31 -21.86
C ILE A 241 8.55 23.65 -22.43
N TYR A 242 8.80 23.72 -23.74
CA TYR A 242 9.32 24.91 -24.43
C TYR A 242 8.25 25.72 -25.21
N GLY A 243 6.96 25.45 -25.00
CA GLY A 243 5.84 26.17 -25.62
C GLY A 243 5.52 25.72 -27.06
N PHE A 244 5.95 24.51 -27.42
CA PHE A 244 5.66 23.85 -28.70
C PHE A 244 4.79 22.62 -28.43
N GLN A 245 4.58 21.75 -29.43
CA GLN A 245 3.73 20.58 -29.27
C GLN A 245 4.04 19.79 -27.97
N ASP A 246 3.01 19.11 -27.47
CA ASP A 246 3.09 18.26 -26.27
C ASP A 246 4.29 17.31 -26.33
N ASP A 247 4.93 17.12 -25.18
CA ASP A 247 6.17 16.35 -25.10
C ASP A 247 5.90 14.86 -25.31
N LEU A 248 6.80 14.18 -26.02
CA LEU A 248 6.59 12.80 -26.45
C LEU A 248 7.39 11.84 -25.57
N PHE A 249 6.71 10.87 -24.98
CA PHE A 249 7.31 9.88 -24.08
C PHE A 249 7.61 8.57 -24.80
N SER A 250 8.71 7.94 -24.41
CA SER A 250 9.10 6.64 -24.94
C SER A 250 8.44 5.46 -24.23
N ALA A 251 7.86 5.64 -23.05
CA ALA A 251 7.15 4.61 -22.30
C ALA A 251 6.04 5.22 -21.42
N LYS A 252 5.13 4.37 -20.96
CA LYS A 252 4.07 4.71 -20.00
C LYS A 252 3.95 3.63 -18.92
N PRO A 253 3.30 3.91 -17.77
CA PRO A 253 3.03 2.89 -16.78
C PRO A 253 2.30 1.67 -17.37
N GLY A 254 2.61 0.51 -16.78
CA GLY A 254 2.17 -0.80 -17.28
C GLY A 254 3.09 -1.42 -18.34
N GLN A 255 4.29 -0.88 -18.53
CA GLN A 255 5.33 -1.46 -19.38
C GLN A 255 6.59 -1.73 -18.54
N ASP A 256 7.31 -2.81 -18.87
CA ASP A 256 8.54 -3.21 -18.14
C ASP A 256 9.62 -2.13 -18.17
N ARG A 257 9.66 -1.33 -19.24
CA ARG A 257 10.64 -0.27 -19.46
C ARG A 257 10.24 1.10 -18.92
N TYR A 258 9.09 1.20 -18.25
CA TYR A 258 8.64 2.48 -17.70
C TYR A 258 9.46 2.87 -16.46
N SER A 259 9.89 4.13 -16.46
CA SER A 259 10.51 4.87 -15.36
C SER A 259 9.94 6.29 -15.36
N ALA A 260 9.82 6.95 -14.22
CA ALA A 260 9.54 8.39 -14.20
C ALA A 260 10.77 9.24 -14.57
N LEU A 261 11.98 8.67 -14.50
CA LEU A 261 13.20 9.34 -14.91
C LEU A 261 13.29 9.39 -16.44
N ASN A 262 13.46 10.60 -16.96
CA ASN A 262 13.51 10.85 -18.39
C ASN A 262 14.79 11.59 -18.79
N SER A 263 15.57 10.99 -19.67
CA SER A 263 16.62 11.69 -20.42
C SER A 263 15.98 12.62 -21.45
N VAL A 264 16.37 13.90 -21.40
CA VAL A 264 15.80 14.94 -22.25
C VAL A 264 16.47 14.92 -23.62
N ILE A 265 15.64 14.77 -24.66
CA ILE A 265 16.05 14.91 -26.06
C ILE A 265 15.40 16.17 -26.63
N GLU A 266 16.21 17.18 -26.91
CA GLU A 266 15.73 18.40 -27.56
C GLU A 266 15.54 18.15 -29.06
N VAL A 267 14.35 18.46 -29.57
CA VAL A 267 13.97 18.30 -30.98
C VAL A 267 13.84 19.65 -31.64
N THR A 268 14.52 19.84 -32.78
CA THR A 268 14.42 21.06 -33.58
C THR A 268 14.08 20.74 -35.03
N TRP A 269 12.98 21.29 -35.54
CA TRP A 269 12.64 21.35 -36.95
C TRP A 269 13.69 22.11 -37.75
N LYS A 270 14.17 21.53 -38.86
CA LYS A 270 15.08 22.23 -39.77
C LYS A 270 14.32 23.23 -40.63
N THR A 271 14.99 24.32 -41.00
CA THR A 271 14.44 25.38 -41.84
C THR A 271 13.85 24.83 -43.15
N GLY A 272 12.64 25.28 -43.50
CA GLY A 272 11.95 24.91 -44.74
C GLY A 272 11.22 23.57 -44.71
N GLN A 273 11.25 22.85 -43.59
CA GLN A 273 10.49 21.61 -43.40
C GLN A 273 9.04 21.93 -43.04
N LYS A 274 8.11 21.09 -43.51
CA LYS A 274 6.71 21.17 -43.08
C LYS A 274 6.58 20.56 -41.69
N GLU A 275 6.20 21.40 -40.73
CA GLU A 275 5.93 21.00 -39.34
C GLU A 275 4.65 20.16 -39.27
N ILE A 276 4.67 19.11 -38.45
CA ILE A 276 3.53 18.26 -38.11
C ILE A 276 3.61 17.92 -36.61
N VAL A 277 2.48 17.51 -36.03
CA VAL A 277 2.47 16.91 -34.69
C VAL A 277 2.99 15.48 -34.79
N PHE A 278 3.87 15.08 -33.88
CA PHE A 278 4.33 13.70 -33.75
C PHE A 278 3.54 12.99 -32.67
N GLU A 279 2.99 11.82 -32.99
CA GLU A 279 2.17 11.04 -32.06
C GLU A 279 2.94 9.85 -31.46
N SER A 280 4.04 9.43 -32.08
CA SER A 280 4.83 8.27 -31.66
C SER A 280 6.33 8.51 -31.76
N VAL A 281 7.10 7.79 -30.93
CA VAL A 281 8.56 7.83 -30.99
C VAL A 281 9.08 7.25 -32.32
N ALA A 282 8.33 6.34 -32.93
CA ALA A 282 8.66 5.83 -34.27
C ALA A 282 8.62 6.95 -35.33
N ASP A 283 7.59 7.81 -35.30
CA ASP A 283 7.42 8.89 -36.27
C ASP A 283 8.52 9.95 -36.16
N ILE A 284 8.90 10.31 -34.93
CA ILE A 284 9.92 11.33 -34.72
C ILE A 284 11.32 10.82 -35.10
N ILE A 285 11.63 9.55 -34.83
CA ILE A 285 12.86 8.90 -35.28
C ILE A 285 12.90 8.83 -36.81
N ALA A 286 11.77 8.48 -37.45
CA ALA A 286 11.68 8.50 -38.92
C ALA A 286 11.88 9.92 -39.49
N ALA A 287 11.38 10.95 -38.80
CA ALA A 287 11.57 12.34 -39.21
C ALA A 287 13.03 12.81 -39.04
N GLU A 288 13.73 12.36 -38.00
CA GLU A 288 15.17 12.63 -37.85
C GLU A 288 15.98 11.94 -38.94
N ASN A 289 15.75 10.64 -39.15
CA ASN A 289 16.42 9.85 -40.20
C ASN A 289 16.15 10.39 -41.61
N GLY A 290 14.93 10.90 -41.85
CA GLY A 290 14.55 11.60 -43.07
C GLY A 290 15.09 13.03 -43.16
N GLY A 291 15.83 13.50 -42.15
CA GLY A 291 16.49 14.79 -42.11
C GLY A 291 15.57 15.99 -41.86
N ARG A 292 14.32 15.78 -41.44
CA ARG A 292 13.32 16.84 -41.19
C ARG A 292 13.54 17.56 -39.87
N VAL A 293 13.92 16.81 -38.84
CA VAL A 293 14.29 17.34 -37.52
C VAL A 293 15.75 17.02 -37.20
N LYS A 294 16.26 17.59 -36.13
CA LYS A 294 17.56 17.28 -35.53
C LYS A 294 17.33 17.00 -34.05
N PHE A 295 17.89 15.91 -33.53
CA PHE A 295 17.98 15.71 -32.08
C PHE A 295 19.26 16.31 -31.51
N LYS A 296 19.13 16.77 -30.28
CA LYS A 296 20.23 17.04 -29.36
C LYS A 296 19.93 16.24 -28.11
N GLU A 297 20.57 15.09 -27.98
CA GLU A 297 20.59 14.35 -26.71
C GLU A 297 21.32 15.21 -25.68
N THR A 298 20.72 15.35 -24.51
CA THR A 298 21.30 16.09 -23.39
C THR A 298 21.72 15.13 -22.30
N GLU A 299 22.60 15.57 -21.40
CA GLU A 299 22.96 14.86 -20.17
C GLU A 299 21.98 15.17 -19.03
N ILE A 300 20.82 15.78 -19.35
CA ILE A 300 19.82 16.19 -18.37
C ILE A 300 18.82 15.07 -18.18
N ILE A 301 18.65 14.66 -16.93
CA ILE A 301 17.62 13.72 -16.50
C ILE A 301 16.64 14.50 -15.63
N ILE A 302 15.36 14.37 -15.94
CA ILE A 302 14.27 14.97 -15.18
C ILE A 302 13.35 13.89 -14.62
N ASN A 303 12.83 14.13 -13.42
CA ASN A 303 11.81 13.29 -12.81
C ASN A 303 10.44 13.77 -13.27
N THR A 304 9.80 12.99 -14.16
CA THR A 304 8.48 13.31 -14.73
C THR A 304 7.44 12.20 -14.54
N PRO A 305 6.97 11.98 -13.29
CA PRO A 305 5.94 10.99 -13.02
C PRO A 305 4.66 11.22 -13.82
N GLN A 306 4.15 10.17 -14.47
CA GLN A 306 2.88 10.22 -15.21
C GLN A 306 1.70 10.00 -14.26
N ILE A 307 0.76 10.93 -14.26
CA ILE A 307 -0.46 10.95 -13.43
C ILE A 307 -1.62 10.27 -14.15
N VAL A 308 -1.77 10.57 -15.45
CA VAL A 308 -2.76 9.97 -16.34
C VAL A 308 -2.04 9.48 -17.58
N TRP A 309 -2.36 8.30 -18.07
CA TRP A 309 -1.73 7.71 -19.24
C TRP A 309 -2.72 6.87 -20.05
N PRO A 310 -2.37 6.46 -21.28
CA PRO A 310 -3.24 5.58 -22.06
C PRO A 310 -3.51 4.26 -21.32
N GLY A 311 -4.78 4.06 -20.95
CA GLY A 311 -5.26 2.87 -20.25
C GLY A 311 -5.24 2.95 -18.72
N GLY A 312 -4.92 4.09 -18.11
CA GLY A 312 -4.96 4.22 -16.65
C GLY A 312 -4.60 5.60 -16.11
N GLN A 313 -4.60 5.70 -14.78
CA GLN A 313 -4.15 6.85 -14.02
C GLN A 313 -3.72 6.40 -12.63
N MET A 314 -3.06 7.27 -11.87
CA MET A 314 -2.83 7.04 -10.45
C MET A 314 -4.15 6.85 -9.70
N GLN A 315 -4.11 6.06 -8.63
CA GLN A 315 -5.30 5.80 -7.83
C GLN A 315 -5.67 7.07 -7.03
N VAL A 316 -6.85 7.61 -7.35
CA VAL A 316 -7.49 8.63 -6.50
C VAL A 316 -8.03 7.91 -5.27
N ARG A 317 -7.54 8.30 -4.08
CA ARG A 317 -7.95 7.67 -2.83
C ARG A 317 -9.43 7.97 -2.53
N PRO A 318 -10.17 7.01 -1.94
CA PRO A 318 -11.58 7.20 -1.62
C PRO A 318 -11.80 8.18 -0.46
N ASP A 319 -10.86 8.25 0.48
CA ASP A 319 -10.88 9.22 1.58
C ASP A 319 -10.16 10.50 1.16
N MET A 320 -10.94 11.49 0.75
CA MET A 320 -10.45 12.77 0.27
C MET A 320 -10.03 13.71 1.41
N ASN A 321 -10.38 13.40 2.66
CA ASN A 321 -10.01 14.23 3.80
C ASN A 321 -8.61 13.84 4.29
N ILE A 322 -7.67 14.78 4.23
CA ILE A 322 -6.29 14.54 4.67
C ILE A 322 -6.23 14.73 6.19
N THR A 323 -5.87 13.67 6.91
CA THR A 323 -5.72 13.67 8.37
C THR A 323 -4.33 13.20 8.79
N ASP A 324 -3.89 13.55 10.00
CA ASP A 324 -2.57 13.18 10.51
C ASP A 324 -2.39 11.66 10.70
N ASP A 325 -3.48 10.91 10.82
CA ASP A 325 -3.52 9.47 11.08
C ASP A 325 -4.02 8.63 9.88
N MET A 326 -4.14 9.24 8.70
CA MET A 326 -4.63 8.55 7.51
C MET A 326 -3.66 7.43 7.08
N PRO A 327 -4.18 6.28 6.57
CA PRO A 327 -3.33 5.23 6.04
C PRO A 327 -2.48 5.73 4.86
N TYR A 328 -1.24 5.25 4.82
CA TYR A 328 -0.33 5.46 3.71
C TYR A 328 -0.81 4.75 2.44
N ASP A 329 -1.43 3.58 2.57
CA ASP A 329 -1.94 2.79 1.44
C ASP A 329 -3.26 3.33 0.87
N GLY A 330 -3.64 2.83 -0.32
CA GLY A 330 -4.96 3.11 -0.91
C GLY A 330 -5.05 4.36 -1.78
N GLY A 331 -3.91 4.96 -2.13
CA GLY A 331 -3.78 6.08 -3.06
C GLY A 331 -3.09 7.31 -2.45
N GLN A 332 -2.18 7.89 -3.24
CA GLN A 332 -1.39 9.08 -2.85
C GLN A 332 -2.00 10.40 -3.35
N VAL A 333 -3.11 10.35 -4.07
CA VAL A 333 -3.74 11.51 -4.72
C VAL A 333 -5.20 11.59 -4.29
N THR A 334 -5.67 12.77 -3.85
CA THR A 334 -7.08 13.02 -3.51
C THR A 334 -7.88 13.55 -4.69
N GLU A 335 -7.23 14.19 -5.67
CA GLU A 335 -7.89 14.78 -6.83
C GLU A 335 -6.96 14.87 -8.05
N ILE A 336 -7.51 14.60 -9.24
CA ILE A 336 -6.86 14.86 -10.53
C ILE A 336 -7.79 15.78 -11.32
N ASN A 337 -7.46 17.08 -11.39
CA ASN A 337 -8.26 18.07 -12.11
C ASN A 337 -7.65 18.29 -13.51
N SER A 338 -8.25 17.65 -14.52
CA SER A 338 -7.80 17.77 -15.92
C SER A 338 -8.18 19.11 -16.58
N ASP A 339 -9.11 19.86 -16.00
CA ASP A 339 -9.54 21.16 -16.54
C ASP A 339 -8.60 22.28 -16.05
N GLU A 340 -8.26 22.27 -14.77
CA GLU A 340 -7.29 23.19 -14.16
C GLU A 340 -5.83 22.75 -14.35
N MET A 341 -5.62 21.53 -14.87
CA MET A 341 -4.30 20.92 -15.04
C MET A 341 -3.53 20.85 -13.72
N THR A 342 -4.19 20.37 -12.67
CA THR A 342 -3.59 20.19 -11.33
C THR A 342 -3.87 18.81 -10.76
N VAL A 343 -2.97 18.34 -9.90
CA VAL A 343 -3.15 17.11 -9.13
C VAL A 343 -2.89 17.39 -7.65
N THR A 344 -3.79 16.93 -6.79
CA THR A 344 -3.68 17.11 -5.34
C THR A 344 -3.12 15.83 -4.73
N PHE A 345 -1.85 15.87 -4.33
CA PHE A 345 -1.18 14.81 -3.61
C PHE A 345 -1.39 14.92 -2.09
N VAL A 346 -1.31 13.77 -1.43
CA VAL A 346 -1.04 13.69 0.01
C VAL A 346 0.47 13.81 0.19
N ALA A 347 0.92 14.93 0.77
CA ALA A 347 2.30 15.13 1.15
C ALA A 347 2.52 14.63 2.57
N HIS A 348 3.46 13.72 2.73
CA HIS A 348 3.79 13.05 3.98
C HIS A 348 4.96 13.72 4.66
N ARG A 349 4.86 13.90 5.97
CA ARG A 349 5.93 14.45 6.79
C ARG A 349 6.95 13.36 7.14
N GLY A 350 8.23 13.70 7.05
CA GLY A 350 9.34 12.86 7.49
C GLY A 350 10.44 13.66 8.17
N TRP A 351 11.54 12.97 8.47
CA TRP A 351 12.76 13.58 8.99
C TRP A 351 13.87 13.56 7.95
N GLY A 352 14.55 14.68 7.78
CA GLY A 352 15.81 14.75 7.06
C GLY A 352 16.97 14.15 7.86
N PRO A 353 18.18 14.05 7.28
CA PRO A 353 19.33 13.39 7.90
C PRO A 353 19.75 14.03 9.22
N ASP A 354 19.49 15.32 9.41
CA ASP A 354 19.83 16.14 10.59
C ASP A 354 18.63 16.41 11.51
N GLY A 355 17.48 15.78 11.27
CA GLY A 355 16.26 15.97 12.05
C GLY A 355 15.41 17.16 11.59
N GLN A 356 15.76 17.83 10.48
CA GLN A 356 14.86 18.81 9.88
C GLN A 356 13.56 18.16 9.39
N THR A 357 12.46 18.91 9.40
CA THR A 357 11.21 18.42 8.81
C THR A 357 11.30 18.47 7.28
N ILE A 358 10.90 17.38 6.64
CA ILE A 358 10.75 17.25 5.19
C ILE A 358 9.30 16.89 4.85
N TYR A 359 8.86 17.28 3.66
CA TYR A 359 7.62 16.77 3.06
C TYR A 359 7.95 16.09 1.74
N TYR A 360 7.28 14.97 1.48
CA TYR A 360 7.45 14.19 0.27
C TYR A 360 6.12 13.66 -0.23
N ILE A 361 6.02 13.43 -1.54
CA ILE A 361 4.92 12.69 -2.15
C ILE A 361 5.45 11.34 -2.61
N ALA A 362 4.58 10.38 -2.95
CA ALA A 362 4.99 9.14 -3.62
C ALA A 362 4.28 9.01 -4.97
N THR A 363 5.04 8.74 -6.02
CA THR A 363 4.56 8.92 -7.42
C THR A 363 4.62 7.64 -8.25
N ASP A 364 5.63 6.82 -8.04
CA ASP A 364 5.77 5.50 -8.63
C ASP A 364 6.69 4.60 -7.80
N ALA A 365 6.57 3.28 -7.98
CA ALA A 365 7.36 2.31 -7.22
C ALA A 365 7.63 1.01 -7.98
N THR A 366 8.64 0.29 -7.50
CA THR A 366 8.92 -1.11 -7.86
C THR A 366 9.16 -1.91 -6.58
N PRO A 367 8.73 -3.18 -6.48
CA PRO A 367 8.03 -3.97 -7.50
C PRO A 367 6.57 -3.50 -7.72
N PRO A 368 5.91 -3.95 -8.81
CA PRO A 368 4.54 -3.55 -9.13
C PRO A 368 3.52 -3.76 -8.00
N ARG A 369 3.70 -4.79 -7.16
CA ARG A 369 2.82 -5.03 -6.00
C ARG A 369 2.91 -3.92 -4.96
N THR A 370 4.12 -3.38 -4.73
CA THR A 370 4.31 -2.23 -3.86
C THR A 370 3.57 -1.02 -4.43
N ALA A 371 3.72 -0.77 -5.73
CA ALA A 371 3.03 0.33 -6.39
C ALA A 371 1.50 0.21 -6.30
N GLU A 372 0.97 -1.00 -6.50
CA GLU A 372 -0.46 -1.31 -6.37
C GLU A 372 -0.98 -1.02 -4.95
N THR A 373 -0.26 -1.47 -3.90
CA THR A 373 -0.67 -1.23 -2.50
C THR A 373 -0.66 0.26 -2.15
N MET A 374 0.34 1.00 -2.62
CA MET A 374 0.44 2.46 -2.42
C MET A 374 -0.54 3.26 -3.28
N GLY A 375 -1.09 2.67 -4.35
CA GLY A 375 -1.93 3.34 -5.34
C GLY A 375 -1.15 4.27 -6.29
N VAL A 376 0.13 3.97 -6.54
CA VAL A 376 1.03 4.73 -7.43
C VAL A 376 1.34 3.99 -8.73
N ALA A 377 2.02 4.63 -9.68
CA ALA A 377 2.35 3.99 -10.93
C ALA A 377 3.40 2.86 -10.74
N PRO A 378 3.26 1.68 -11.37
CA PRO A 378 4.31 0.66 -11.36
C PRO A 378 5.46 1.08 -12.29
N SER A 379 6.70 1.01 -11.78
CA SER A 379 7.92 1.53 -12.44
C SER A 379 9.05 0.50 -12.42
N PRO A 380 8.94 -0.59 -13.19
CA PRO A 380 9.86 -1.72 -13.06
C PRO A 380 11.31 -1.36 -13.39
N ALA A 381 11.53 -0.42 -14.32
CA ALA A 381 12.87 0.03 -14.72
C ALA A 381 13.66 0.67 -13.57
N SER A 382 12.98 1.29 -12.60
CA SER A 382 13.61 1.86 -11.40
C SER A 382 14.33 0.82 -10.54
N ALA A 383 14.09 -0.49 -10.73
CA ALA A 383 14.84 -1.55 -10.04
C ALA A 383 16.35 -1.47 -10.30
N GLY A 384 16.77 -0.97 -11.49
CA GLY A 384 18.17 -0.74 -11.83
C GLY A 384 18.90 0.23 -10.88
N LEU A 385 18.17 1.01 -10.09
CA LEU A 385 18.72 1.99 -9.15
C LEU A 385 19.11 1.40 -7.79
N VAL A 386 18.72 0.16 -7.47
CA VAL A 386 18.88 -0.43 -6.11
C VAL A 386 20.31 -0.42 -5.58
N ALA A 387 21.31 -0.47 -6.46
CA ALA A 387 22.72 -0.42 -6.10
C ALA A 387 23.43 0.84 -6.63
N HIS A 388 22.68 1.79 -7.19
CA HIS A 388 23.21 2.98 -7.85
C HIS A 388 23.14 4.21 -6.95
N GLN A 389 24.07 5.16 -7.08
CA GLN A 389 24.10 6.41 -6.31
C GLN A 389 22.95 7.37 -6.65
N ALA A 390 22.30 7.14 -7.79
CA ALA A 390 21.09 7.86 -8.18
C ALA A 390 19.88 7.50 -7.32
N ALA A 391 19.96 6.48 -6.45
CA ALA A 391 19.01 6.26 -5.36
C ALA A 391 19.67 6.48 -4.00
N VAL A 392 18.99 7.24 -3.15
CA VAL A 392 19.41 7.56 -1.78
C VAL A 392 18.67 6.69 -0.77
N ASP A 393 19.30 6.42 0.37
CA ASP A 393 18.72 5.59 1.41
C ASP A 393 17.59 6.34 2.16
N LEU A 394 16.51 5.62 2.46
CA LEU A 394 15.45 6.06 3.38
C LEU A 394 15.14 4.95 4.37
N PHE A 395 15.08 5.30 5.65
CA PHE A 395 14.83 4.38 6.74
C PHE A 395 13.35 4.43 7.17
N GLN A 396 12.68 3.28 7.13
CA GLN A 396 11.30 3.10 7.58
C GLN A 396 11.25 2.16 8.78
N PHE A 397 10.35 2.42 9.72
CA PHE A 397 10.24 1.64 10.95
C PHE A 397 9.14 0.58 10.83
N LYS A 398 9.48 -0.67 11.11
CA LYS A 398 8.53 -1.80 11.07
C LYS A 398 7.89 -2.11 12.43
N ASN A 399 8.45 -1.61 13.52
CA ASN A 399 7.93 -1.80 14.87
C ASN A 399 8.35 -0.64 15.80
N GLY A 400 7.98 -0.73 17.09
CA GLY A 400 8.32 0.26 18.11
C GLY A 400 7.22 1.30 18.26
N ILE A 401 7.58 2.58 18.07
CA ILE A 401 6.67 3.71 18.29
C ILE A 401 5.64 3.80 17.15
N ARG A 402 4.35 3.78 17.49
CA ARG A 402 3.26 3.98 16.52
C ARG A 402 3.31 5.39 15.95
N GLY A 403 3.03 5.56 14.66
CA GLY A 403 3.12 6.87 14.03
C GLY A 403 2.67 6.86 12.57
N PRO A 404 2.88 7.98 11.86
CA PRO A 404 2.37 8.19 10.50
C PRO A 404 3.28 7.60 9.41
N GLY A 405 4.33 6.86 9.78
CA GLY A 405 5.21 6.21 8.81
C GLY A 405 4.47 5.15 7.99
N PRO A 406 4.98 4.80 6.80
CA PRO A 406 4.30 3.91 5.85
C PRO A 406 3.89 2.53 6.40
N LEU A 407 4.59 2.05 7.44
CA LEU A 407 4.31 0.76 8.08
C LEU A 407 3.51 0.88 9.39
N GLY A 408 2.96 2.06 9.69
CA GLY A 408 2.17 2.34 10.90
C GLY A 408 3.00 2.59 12.16
N PHE A 409 4.27 2.95 12.00
CA PHE A 409 5.21 3.32 13.06
C PHE A 409 5.75 4.72 12.82
N GLN A 410 6.76 5.17 13.57
CA GLN A 410 7.27 6.54 13.43
C GLN A 410 7.65 6.89 11.98
N ALA A 411 7.59 8.19 11.69
CA ALA A 411 7.93 8.72 10.37
C ALA A 411 9.35 8.30 9.95
N GLY A 412 9.53 8.12 8.64
CA GLY A 412 10.82 7.73 8.09
C GLY A 412 11.87 8.82 8.19
N ILE A 413 13.13 8.40 8.09
CA ILE A 413 14.31 9.27 8.12
C ILE A 413 15.02 9.14 6.78
N ALA A 414 15.22 10.25 6.07
CA ALA A 414 15.97 10.30 4.82
C ALA A 414 17.46 10.45 5.09
N ALA A 415 18.29 9.81 4.26
CA ALA A 415 19.76 9.96 4.33
C ALA A 415 20.29 11.22 3.62
N ALA A 416 19.41 11.98 2.94
CA ALA A 416 19.72 13.27 2.32
C ALA A 416 18.53 14.21 2.41
N ALA A 417 18.80 15.51 2.42
CA ALA A 417 17.84 16.61 2.34
C ALA A 417 18.00 17.41 1.04
N LEU A 418 17.01 18.25 0.72
CA LEU A 418 17.17 19.26 -0.33
C LEU A 418 18.41 20.12 -0.07
N GLY A 419 19.24 20.27 -1.11
CA GLY A 419 20.51 21.01 -1.04
C GLY A 419 21.74 20.14 -0.80
N ASP A 420 21.57 18.88 -0.38
CA ASP A 420 22.68 17.93 -0.29
C ASP A 420 23.12 17.47 -1.69
N GLU A 421 24.43 17.29 -1.89
CA GLU A 421 25.00 16.84 -3.18
C GLU A 421 24.46 15.46 -3.61
N ASN A 422 24.06 14.63 -2.64
CA ASN A 422 23.53 13.28 -2.88
C ASN A 422 21.99 13.19 -2.84
N TYR A 423 21.27 14.31 -2.80
CA TYR A 423 19.81 14.29 -2.85
C TYR A 423 19.30 13.62 -4.13
N SER A 424 18.32 12.74 -3.96
CA SER A 424 17.58 12.11 -5.05
C SER A 424 16.13 11.85 -4.65
N PRO A 425 15.16 12.00 -5.57
CA PRO A 425 13.79 11.57 -5.34
C PRO A 425 13.65 10.04 -5.33
N MET A 426 14.66 9.29 -5.79
CA MET A 426 14.60 7.83 -5.86
C MET A 426 15.10 7.21 -4.56
N TRP A 427 14.23 6.54 -3.83
CA TRP A 427 14.56 6.01 -2.51
C TRP A 427 14.79 4.51 -2.50
N ARG A 428 15.92 4.14 -1.90
CA ARG A 428 16.25 2.78 -1.50
C ARG A 428 15.78 2.58 -0.07
N ILE A 429 14.76 1.76 0.10
CA ILE A 429 14.11 1.60 1.39
C ILE A 429 14.90 0.62 2.27
N HIS A 430 15.26 1.06 3.47
CA HIS A 430 15.77 0.24 4.56
C HIS A 430 14.73 0.13 5.67
N ILE A 431 14.59 -1.08 6.21
CA ILE A 431 13.71 -1.37 7.33
C ILE A 431 14.52 -1.34 8.61
N VAL A 432 14.09 -0.51 9.54
CA VAL A 432 14.58 -0.45 10.91
C VAL A 432 13.60 -1.22 11.80
N GLU A 433 14.14 -2.18 12.55
CA GLU A 433 13.39 -3.03 13.47
C GLU A 433 14.08 -3.01 14.84
N TRP A 434 13.36 -2.52 15.86
CA TRP A 434 13.75 -2.62 17.26
C TRP A 434 13.79 -4.08 17.69
N ASN A 435 14.92 -4.50 18.27
CA ASN A 435 15.08 -5.85 18.80
C ASN A 435 14.16 -6.07 20.02
N ASP A 436 13.98 -5.04 20.84
CA ASP A 436 12.97 -4.96 21.89
C ASP A 436 12.04 -3.74 21.64
N PRO A 437 10.83 -3.96 21.10
CA PRO A 437 9.87 -2.88 20.82
C PRO A 437 9.48 -2.05 22.05
N GLU A 438 9.51 -2.61 23.26
CA GLU A 438 9.18 -1.87 24.49
C GLU A 438 10.28 -0.87 24.88
N SER A 439 11.49 -1.08 24.37
CA SER A 439 12.63 -0.18 24.55
C SER A 439 12.69 0.95 23.52
N ALA A 440 11.77 0.97 22.55
CA ALA A 440 11.80 1.92 21.45
C ALA A 440 11.83 3.38 21.91
N ARG A 441 12.59 4.19 21.17
CA ARG A 441 12.71 5.64 21.34
C ARG A 441 12.46 6.32 20.00
N LEU A 442 12.03 7.58 20.04
CA LEU A 442 11.89 8.38 18.83
C LEU A 442 13.28 8.59 18.25
N LEU A 443 13.47 8.23 16.99
CA LEU A 443 14.71 8.51 16.24
C LEU A 443 14.38 9.58 15.21
N GLU A 444 15.18 10.64 15.16
CA GLU A 444 14.92 11.80 14.29
C GLU A 444 16.04 12.00 13.27
N THR A 445 17.22 11.40 13.50
CA THR A 445 18.38 11.53 12.62
C THR A 445 18.95 10.18 12.18
N GLN A 446 19.73 10.18 11.10
CA GLN A 446 20.49 8.98 10.71
C GLN A 446 21.52 8.58 11.78
N ALA A 447 22.12 9.57 12.45
CA ALA A 447 23.06 9.34 13.54
C ALA A 447 22.42 8.58 14.72
N ASP A 448 21.13 8.82 15.00
CA ASP A 448 20.39 8.06 16.01
C ASP A 448 20.29 6.59 15.62
N ILE A 449 19.90 6.29 14.37
CA ILE A 449 19.82 4.90 13.87
C ILE A 449 21.18 4.22 14.00
N ASP A 450 22.26 4.88 13.57
CA ASP A 450 23.61 4.31 13.62
C ASP A 450 24.08 4.05 15.05
N ALA A 451 23.76 4.95 15.99
CA ALA A 451 24.07 4.79 17.41
C ALA A 451 23.34 3.57 18.01
N PHE A 452 22.02 3.46 17.82
CA PHE A 452 21.25 2.32 18.32
C PHE A 452 21.60 1.01 17.62
N ARG A 453 22.05 1.05 16.36
CA ARG A 453 22.56 -0.12 15.64
C ARG A 453 23.90 -0.58 16.22
N ALA A 454 24.80 0.35 16.56
CA ALA A 454 26.09 0.03 17.19
C ALA A 454 25.93 -0.61 18.58
N GLU A 455 24.82 -0.31 19.26
CA GLU A 455 24.42 -0.90 20.55
C GLU A 455 23.64 -2.23 20.41
N ASP A 456 23.43 -2.73 19.18
CA ASP A 456 22.59 -3.92 18.91
C ASP A 456 21.15 -3.79 19.43
N ALA A 457 20.63 -2.56 19.50
CA ALA A 457 19.26 -2.26 19.91
C ALA A 457 18.27 -2.28 18.72
N VAL A 458 18.76 -1.92 17.53
CA VAL A 458 18.00 -1.99 16.27
C VAL A 458 18.75 -2.79 15.21
N SER A 459 18.00 -3.52 14.40
CA SER A 459 18.48 -4.09 13.15
C SER A 459 18.04 -3.22 11.97
N VAL A 460 18.92 -3.11 10.97
CA VAL A 460 18.67 -2.33 9.75
C VAL A 460 18.97 -3.22 8.54
N GLY A 461 18.00 -3.38 7.65
CA GLY A 461 18.15 -4.20 6.46
C GLY A 461 17.41 -3.62 5.25
N ILE A 462 17.98 -3.81 4.06
CA ILE A 462 17.33 -3.38 2.82
C ILE A 462 15.98 -4.09 2.63
N ALA A 463 14.95 -3.33 2.28
CA ALA A 463 13.63 -3.86 2.03
C ALA A 463 13.62 -4.65 0.71
N ARG A 464 13.14 -5.89 0.74
CA ARG A 464 12.96 -6.74 -0.44
C ARG A 464 11.57 -7.40 -0.44
N PRO A 465 10.50 -6.64 -0.71
CA PRO A 465 9.15 -7.18 -0.77
C PRO A 465 9.10 -8.27 -1.84
N THR A 466 8.63 -9.46 -1.46
CA THR A 466 8.64 -10.67 -2.33
C THR A 466 10.02 -11.01 -2.93
N ASN A 467 11.10 -10.65 -2.24
CA ASN A 467 12.49 -10.84 -2.70
C ASN A 467 12.84 -10.10 -4.00
N ALA A 468 12.14 -8.99 -4.30
CA ALA A 468 12.41 -8.11 -5.42
C ALA A 468 13.11 -6.82 -4.95
N ASP A 469 13.78 -6.15 -5.89
CA ASP A 469 14.38 -4.84 -5.65
C ASP A 469 13.29 -3.80 -5.39
N HIS A 470 13.53 -2.95 -4.38
CA HIS A 470 12.55 -2.00 -3.87
C HIS A 470 13.07 -0.58 -4.03
N ILE A 471 12.46 0.15 -4.95
CA ILE A 471 12.69 1.58 -5.14
C ILE A 471 11.33 2.27 -5.17
N VAL A 472 11.25 3.41 -4.47
CA VAL A 472 10.07 4.27 -4.46
C VAL A 472 10.50 5.67 -4.90
N ASN A 473 9.81 6.24 -5.88
CA ASN A 473 10.02 7.61 -6.31
C ASN A 473 9.22 8.55 -5.40
N CYS A 474 9.93 9.21 -4.50
CA CYS A 474 9.39 10.09 -3.49
C CYS A 474 10.08 11.47 -3.51
N PRO A 475 9.74 12.34 -4.47
CA PRO A 475 10.33 13.67 -4.51
C PRO A 475 9.96 14.48 -3.27
N PHE A 476 10.94 15.24 -2.77
CA PHE A 476 10.68 16.26 -1.77
C PHE A 476 9.96 17.44 -2.39
N ILE A 477 9.05 18.02 -1.62
CA ILE A 477 8.26 19.18 -2.04
C ILE A 477 8.10 20.16 -0.89
N ASP A 478 7.84 21.42 -1.22
CA ASP A 478 7.22 22.37 -0.30
C ASP A 478 5.71 22.43 -0.57
N PRO A 479 4.85 21.87 0.31
CA PRO A 479 3.41 21.93 0.12
C PRO A 479 2.81 23.32 0.43
N PHE A 480 3.62 24.29 0.85
CA PHE A 480 3.18 25.64 1.26
C PHE A 480 3.70 26.77 0.36
N GLN A 481 4.30 26.44 -0.78
CA GLN A 481 4.92 27.41 -1.69
C GLN A 481 3.92 28.31 -2.43
#